data_AF-A0A9E0E701-F1
#
_entry.id   AF-A0A9E0E701-F1
#
_cell.length_a   1.000
_cell.length_b   1.000
_cell.length_c   1.000
_cell.angle_alpha   90.00
_cell.angle_beta   90.00
_cell.angle_gamma   90.00
#
_symmetry.space_group_name_H-M   'P 1'
#
loop_
_entity.id
_entity.type
_entity.pdbx_description
1 polymer ?
#
loop_
_entity_poly.entity_id
_entity_poly.type
_entity_poly.pdbx_seq_one_letter_code
_entity_poly.pdbx_strand_id
1 'polypeptide(L)'
;MKRIRNYSISGSKYFILGVIFLVTVIITFISMKFEQIMPSATTMADATLPTVAMDTEAGTQYNVLHGYTSELDSTLFYGNITPVAKDRKLTVTINTYGEDIEGVAYKIRSLEDKSLIENTEVSDYDNAGSSINVTFNIKNLLDTGKEYALEIVLKTKKHEAVYYYTRIVYGVDYDLQKKLDFVMDFNACTFDDSRLKDIAGYLETSSSGDNTNYGKVNINCSLSQVGWGDLDPYVESDIMPEVISVDDDVAILRLSYRVGAANDYSSSDTYTVSEYYRIRQTNSGFYLLNFEREMNQVFDARNDLTSTAKINLGINSSTDVNCASDEKGIYTYFVNQGSLWCFNSSSQTFTRVFSFKGEETDSVREGYDAHNIKIMKIEDNGDATFLVSGYMNRGEHEGQVGVSLCRYS
;
A
#
# COMPACT_ATOMS: atom_id res chain seq x y z
N MET A 1 -58.91 51.13 -32.15
CA MET A 1 -57.60 50.44 -32.12
C MET A 1 -56.73 51.01 -31.00
N LYS A 2 -56.51 50.26 -29.92
CA LYS A 2 -55.40 50.45 -28.98
C LYS A 2 -54.98 49.06 -28.50
N ARG A 3 -53.82 48.58 -28.97
CA ARG A 3 -53.21 47.32 -28.52
C ARG A 3 -52.46 47.58 -27.21
N ILE A 4 -52.81 46.87 -26.16
CA ILE A 4 -52.03 46.78 -24.92
C ILE A 4 -50.98 45.67 -25.13
N ARG A 5 -49.69 46.01 -25.00
CA ARG A 5 -48.59 45.04 -24.97
C ARG A 5 -48.49 44.45 -23.55
N ASN A 6 -48.74 43.15 -23.42
CA ASN A 6 -48.34 42.41 -22.22
C ASN A 6 -46.85 42.12 -22.30
N TYR A 7 -46.08 42.62 -21.33
CA TYR A 7 -44.68 42.23 -21.13
C TYR A 7 -44.64 40.85 -20.46
N SER A 8 -43.92 39.92 -21.08
CA SER A 8 -43.65 38.58 -20.56
C SER A 8 -42.71 38.65 -19.36
N ILE A 9 -43.17 38.24 -18.18
CA ILE A 9 -42.41 38.17 -16.91
C ILE A 9 -41.55 36.89 -16.83
N SER A 10 -41.47 36.08 -17.90
CA SER A 10 -40.76 34.80 -17.89
C SER A 10 -39.23 34.95 -17.82
N GLY A 11 -38.65 35.93 -18.53
CA GLY A 11 -37.20 36.11 -18.59
C GLY A 11 -36.53 36.55 -17.28
N SER A 12 -37.29 37.21 -16.37
CA SER A 12 -36.75 37.70 -15.11
C SER A 12 -36.48 36.60 -14.08
N LYS A 13 -37.28 35.53 -14.08
CA LYS A 13 -37.14 34.43 -13.11
C LYS A 13 -35.87 33.63 -13.34
N TYR A 14 -35.57 33.31 -14.60
CA TYR A 14 -34.34 32.60 -14.97
C TYR A 14 -33.09 33.47 -14.77
N PHE A 15 -33.20 34.77 -14.98
CA PHE A 15 -32.12 35.72 -14.69
C PHE A 15 -31.84 35.81 -13.18
N ILE A 16 -32.88 35.93 -12.35
CA ILE A 16 -32.75 35.98 -10.89
C ILE A 16 -32.18 34.65 -10.34
N LEU A 17 -32.64 33.50 -10.85
CA LEU A 17 -32.08 32.20 -10.49
C LEU A 17 -30.61 32.06 -10.92
N GLY A 18 -30.24 32.57 -12.10
CA GLY A 18 -28.85 32.59 -12.56
C GLY A 18 -27.94 33.44 -11.67
N VAL A 19 -28.42 34.61 -11.23
CA VAL A 19 -27.67 35.48 -10.31
C VAL A 19 -27.54 34.83 -8.93
N ILE A 20 -28.60 34.23 -8.39
CA ILE A 20 -28.54 33.51 -7.11
C ILE A 20 -27.56 32.35 -7.21
N PHE A 21 -27.61 31.54 -8.27
CA PHE A 21 -26.66 30.45 -8.49
C PHE A 21 -25.20 30.94 -8.53
N LEU A 22 -24.93 32.03 -9.25
CA LEU A 22 -23.60 32.63 -9.33
C LEU A 22 -23.10 33.13 -7.97
N VAL A 23 -23.98 33.79 -7.20
CA VAL A 23 -23.65 34.26 -5.85
C VAL A 23 -23.41 33.08 -4.91
N THR A 24 -24.22 32.02 -4.98
CA THR A 24 -24.01 30.81 -4.19
C THR A 24 -22.70 30.13 -4.57
N VAL A 25 -22.38 29.98 -5.86
CA VAL A 25 -21.10 29.41 -6.32
C VAL A 25 -19.92 30.25 -5.83
N ILE A 26 -19.99 31.58 -5.92
CA ILE A 26 -18.92 32.47 -5.44
C ILE A 26 -18.76 32.39 -3.92
N ILE A 27 -19.86 32.37 -3.17
CA ILE A 27 -19.84 32.24 -1.70
C ILE A 27 -19.30 30.87 -1.30
N THR A 28 -19.67 29.79 -2.00
CA THR A 28 -19.13 28.45 -1.77
C THR A 28 -17.63 28.42 -2.09
N PHE A 29 -17.21 29.01 -3.23
CA PHE A 29 -15.79 29.09 -3.60
C PHE A 29 -14.95 29.92 -2.60
N ILE A 30 -15.52 30.96 -2.01
CA ILE A 30 -14.87 31.81 -0.99
C ILE A 30 -14.96 31.22 0.42
N SER A 31 -16.00 30.44 0.72
CA SER A 31 -16.20 29.75 2.01
C SER A 31 -15.43 28.43 2.09
N MET A 32 -15.03 27.86 0.95
CA MET A 32 -13.95 26.89 0.91
C MET A 32 -12.69 27.59 1.38
N LYS A 33 -12.38 27.47 2.67
CA LYS A 33 -11.02 27.66 3.18
C LYS A 33 -10.17 26.65 2.44
N PHE A 34 -9.55 27.05 1.34
CA PHE A 34 -8.42 26.31 0.81
C PHE A 34 -7.34 26.43 1.86
N GLU A 35 -7.18 25.37 2.67
CA GLU A 35 -5.87 25.12 3.26
C GLU A 35 -4.90 25.01 2.07
N GLN A 36 -4.02 25.99 1.93
CA GLN A 36 -3.06 26.02 0.84
C GLN A 36 -2.05 24.90 1.09
N ILE A 37 -2.26 23.75 0.47
CA ILE A 37 -1.20 22.76 0.31
C ILE A 37 -0.23 23.36 -0.69
N MET A 38 0.88 23.91 -0.22
CA MET A 38 1.96 24.36 -1.09
C MET A 38 2.92 23.19 -1.32
N PRO A 39 2.98 22.58 -2.52
CA PRO A 39 4.10 21.71 -2.85
C PRO A 39 5.35 22.58 -2.95
N SER A 40 6.22 22.52 -1.95
CA SER A 40 7.43 23.36 -1.88
C SER A 40 8.73 22.58 -2.13
N ALA A 41 8.63 21.36 -2.66
CA ALA A 41 9.78 20.52 -2.98
C ALA A 41 9.89 20.30 -4.49
N THR A 42 11.12 20.13 -4.98
CA THR A 42 11.40 19.64 -6.34
C THR A 42 10.62 18.34 -6.55
N THR A 43 9.79 18.28 -7.59
CA THR A 43 9.09 17.05 -7.98
C THR A 43 10.13 15.98 -8.31
N MET A 44 10.11 14.87 -7.57
CA MET A 44 10.95 13.70 -7.87
C MET A 44 10.51 13.10 -9.20
N ALA A 45 11.41 12.44 -9.94
CA ALA A 45 11.02 11.66 -11.12
C ALA A 45 10.09 10.50 -10.71
N ASP A 46 9.12 10.14 -11.57
CA ASP A 46 8.19 9.03 -11.34
C ASP A 46 8.92 7.68 -11.21
N ALA A 47 8.27 6.72 -10.55
CA ALA A 47 8.78 5.35 -10.50
C ALA A 47 8.85 4.77 -11.91
N THR A 48 9.93 4.05 -12.20
CA THR A 48 10.22 3.46 -13.50
C THR A 48 10.42 1.95 -13.45
N LEU A 49 10.73 1.38 -12.29
CA LEU A 49 11.02 -0.05 -12.20
C LEU A 49 9.75 -0.91 -12.36
N PRO A 50 9.83 -2.03 -13.12
CA PRO A 50 8.79 -3.06 -13.14
C PRO A 50 8.58 -3.69 -11.76
N THR A 51 7.41 -4.30 -11.55
CA THR A 51 7.18 -5.21 -10.42
C THR A 51 7.03 -6.65 -10.91
N VAL A 52 7.31 -7.62 -10.03
CA VAL A 52 7.17 -9.05 -10.34
C VAL A 52 6.24 -9.68 -9.32
N ALA A 53 5.15 -10.29 -9.77
CA ALA A 53 4.25 -11.08 -8.93
C ALA A 53 4.43 -12.58 -9.22
N MET A 54 4.20 -13.41 -8.22
CA MET A 54 4.11 -14.86 -8.40
C MET A 54 2.67 -15.22 -8.76
N ASP A 55 2.49 -16.26 -9.58
CA ASP A 55 1.17 -16.75 -9.97
C ASP A 55 0.94 -18.15 -9.42
N THR A 56 -0.24 -18.39 -8.86
CA THR A 56 -0.72 -19.76 -8.63
C THR A 56 -1.08 -20.41 -9.96
N GLU A 57 -1.24 -21.74 -9.97
CA GLU A 57 -1.73 -22.47 -11.15
C GLU A 57 -3.13 -22.00 -11.60
N ALA A 58 -3.93 -21.44 -10.69
CA ALA A 58 -5.25 -20.88 -10.99
C ALA A 58 -5.20 -19.42 -11.50
N GLY A 59 -4.02 -18.80 -11.55
CA GLY A 59 -3.82 -17.42 -11.99
C GLY A 59 -4.05 -16.35 -10.92
N THR A 60 -4.04 -16.72 -9.64
CA THR A 60 -4.05 -15.73 -8.55
C THR A 60 -2.65 -15.17 -8.36
N GLN A 61 -2.49 -13.86 -8.50
CA GLN A 61 -1.24 -13.16 -8.20
C GLN A 61 -1.03 -13.05 -6.70
N TYR A 62 0.21 -13.23 -6.27
CA TYR A 62 0.65 -13.08 -4.88
C TYR A 62 2.14 -12.70 -4.82
N ASN A 63 2.62 -12.29 -3.64
CA ASN A 63 4.02 -11.93 -3.42
C ASN A 63 4.56 -10.93 -4.47
N VAL A 64 3.93 -9.75 -4.57
CA VAL A 64 4.46 -8.69 -5.44
C VAL A 64 5.81 -8.22 -4.91
N LEU A 65 6.81 -8.30 -5.77
CA LEU A 65 8.20 -7.95 -5.51
C LEU A 65 8.56 -6.62 -6.19
N HIS A 66 9.37 -5.83 -5.49
CA HIS A 66 9.91 -4.56 -5.97
C HIS A 66 11.37 -4.73 -6.41
N GLY A 67 11.74 -3.99 -7.45
CA GLY A 67 13.03 -4.12 -8.11
C GLY A 67 14.15 -3.37 -7.41
N TYR A 68 15.29 -4.02 -7.21
CA TYR A 68 16.49 -3.41 -6.66
C TYR A 68 17.49 -3.10 -7.77
N THR A 69 18.05 -1.90 -7.79
CA THR A 69 19.05 -1.47 -8.80
C THR A 69 20.49 -1.75 -8.35
N SER A 70 20.67 -2.30 -7.15
CA SER A 70 21.93 -2.79 -6.60
C SER A 70 21.76 -4.22 -6.12
N GLU A 71 22.72 -5.09 -6.43
CA GLU A 71 22.69 -6.49 -5.98
C GLU A 71 22.79 -6.55 -4.45
N LEU A 72 21.82 -7.23 -3.83
CA LEU A 72 21.79 -7.55 -2.42
C LEU A 72 22.14 -9.03 -2.20
N ASP A 73 22.59 -9.37 -0.99
CA ASP A 73 22.73 -10.77 -0.60
C ASP A 73 21.34 -11.39 -0.42
N SER A 74 20.89 -12.15 -1.41
CA SER A 74 19.57 -12.80 -1.43
C SER A 74 19.32 -13.73 -0.25
N THR A 75 20.39 -14.22 0.43
CA THR A 75 20.26 -15.06 1.62
C THR A 75 19.89 -14.29 2.88
N LEU A 76 19.98 -12.96 2.86
CA LEU A 76 19.54 -12.09 3.94
C LEU A 76 18.08 -11.63 3.80
N PHE A 77 17.41 -12.01 2.71
CA PHE A 77 16.03 -11.65 2.47
C PHE A 77 15.07 -12.59 3.22
N TYR A 78 14.40 -12.06 4.24
CA TYR A 78 13.41 -12.76 5.07
C TYR A 78 12.00 -12.14 4.92
N GLY A 79 11.60 -11.84 3.69
CA GLY A 79 10.27 -11.33 3.38
C GLY A 79 9.25 -12.45 3.23
N ASN A 80 8.88 -12.74 1.99
CA ASN A 80 7.88 -13.75 1.64
C ASN A 80 8.48 -15.08 1.19
N ILE A 81 7.63 -16.09 1.14
CA ILE A 81 7.93 -17.44 0.64
C ILE A 81 6.99 -17.83 -0.50
N THR A 82 7.54 -18.48 -1.51
CA THR A 82 6.88 -18.86 -2.76
C THR A 82 6.98 -20.37 -2.94
N PRO A 83 5.87 -21.12 -2.73
CA PRO A 83 5.82 -22.54 -3.03
C PRO A 83 6.07 -22.83 -4.51
N VAL A 84 6.98 -23.77 -4.78
CA VAL A 84 7.22 -24.28 -6.13
C VAL A 84 6.40 -25.56 -6.33
N ALA A 85 5.59 -25.57 -7.39
CA ALA A 85 4.74 -26.70 -7.75
C ALA A 85 5.56 -27.98 -8.00
N LYS A 86 4.90 -29.15 -7.91
CA LYS A 86 5.56 -30.46 -8.05
C LYS A 86 6.17 -30.67 -9.43
N ASP A 87 5.61 -30.05 -10.46
CA ASP A 87 6.13 -30.06 -11.83
C ASP A 87 7.36 -29.15 -12.01
N ARG A 88 7.78 -28.46 -10.93
CA ARG A 88 8.93 -27.55 -10.86
C ARG A 88 8.79 -26.32 -11.73
N LYS A 89 7.56 -25.95 -12.08
CA LYS A 89 7.27 -24.69 -12.74
C LYS A 89 6.89 -23.64 -11.72
N LEU A 90 7.45 -22.46 -11.89
CA LEU A 90 7.04 -21.26 -11.19
C LEU A 90 6.67 -20.22 -12.23
N THR A 91 5.39 -19.87 -12.29
CA THR A 91 4.91 -18.79 -13.18
C THR A 91 4.97 -17.47 -12.43
N VAL A 92 5.43 -16.45 -13.13
CA VAL A 92 5.50 -15.08 -12.62
C VAL A 92 4.92 -14.11 -13.65
N THR A 93 4.35 -13.04 -13.14
CA THR A 93 3.88 -11.90 -13.93
C THR A 93 4.79 -10.71 -13.71
N ILE A 94 5.38 -10.18 -14.78
CA ILE A 94 6.16 -8.94 -14.77
C ILE A 94 5.23 -7.80 -15.22
N ASN A 95 4.92 -6.87 -14.32
CA ASN A 95 4.18 -5.66 -14.66
C ASN A 95 5.19 -4.60 -15.10
N THR A 96 5.16 -4.25 -16.39
CA THR A 96 6.25 -3.49 -17.04
C THR A 96 6.17 -2.00 -16.79
N TYR A 97 4.97 -1.46 -16.53
CA TYR A 97 4.72 -0.02 -16.41
C TYR A 97 5.29 0.80 -17.59
N GLY A 98 5.33 0.21 -18.78
CA GLY A 98 5.84 0.85 -20.00
C GLY A 98 7.34 0.66 -20.24
N GLU A 99 8.06 -0.08 -19.39
CA GLU A 99 9.45 -0.46 -19.65
C GLU A 99 9.55 -1.63 -20.64
N ASP A 100 10.58 -1.57 -21.49
CA ASP A 100 10.94 -2.65 -22.41
C ASP A 100 11.79 -3.70 -21.66
N ILE A 101 11.30 -4.93 -21.55
CA ILE A 101 12.05 -6.06 -20.96
C ILE A 101 12.92 -6.71 -22.04
N GLU A 102 14.23 -6.65 -21.87
CA GLU A 102 15.23 -7.18 -22.81
C GLU A 102 15.75 -8.56 -22.41
N GLY A 103 15.58 -8.95 -21.15
CA GLY A 103 16.05 -10.24 -20.65
C GLY A 103 15.44 -10.61 -19.29
N VAL A 104 15.23 -11.91 -19.08
CA VAL A 104 14.77 -12.47 -17.81
C VAL A 104 15.69 -13.62 -17.43
N ALA A 105 16.19 -13.62 -16.20
CA ALA A 105 16.96 -14.72 -15.64
C ALA A 105 16.57 -14.96 -14.19
N TYR A 106 16.93 -16.13 -13.66
CA TYR A 106 16.79 -16.41 -12.23
C TYR A 106 17.98 -17.20 -11.68
N LYS A 107 18.28 -16.97 -10.40
CA LYS A 107 19.28 -17.69 -9.62
C LYS A 107 18.66 -18.27 -8.36
N ILE A 108 19.07 -19.48 -8.01
CA ILE A 108 18.67 -20.13 -6.75
C ILE A 108 19.92 -20.37 -5.91
N ARG A 109 19.87 -19.99 -4.63
CA ARG A 109 20.95 -20.20 -3.67
C ARG A 109 20.48 -20.92 -2.42
N SER A 110 21.34 -21.74 -1.86
CA SER A 110 21.17 -22.31 -0.53
C SER A 110 21.19 -21.22 0.54
N LEU A 111 20.22 -21.24 1.46
CA LEU A 111 20.20 -20.32 2.61
C LEU A 111 21.22 -20.72 3.70
N GLU A 112 21.70 -21.96 3.70
CA GLU A 112 22.61 -22.49 4.74
C GLU A 112 24.06 -22.06 4.51
N ASP A 113 24.55 -22.19 3.27
CA ASP A 113 25.96 -22.00 2.91
C ASP A 113 26.18 -21.03 1.74
N LYS A 114 25.10 -20.39 1.25
CA LYS A 114 25.09 -19.41 0.15
C LYS A 114 25.52 -19.96 -1.22
N SER A 115 25.67 -21.28 -1.33
CA SER A 115 26.07 -21.94 -2.57
C SER A 115 25.05 -21.68 -3.69
N LEU A 116 25.57 -21.50 -4.91
CA LEU A 116 24.74 -21.36 -6.10
C LEU A 116 24.22 -22.74 -6.52
N ILE A 117 22.90 -22.90 -6.53
CA ILE A 117 22.21 -24.14 -6.91
C ILE A 117 21.85 -24.09 -8.39
N GLU A 118 21.27 -22.98 -8.83
CA GLU A 118 20.85 -22.79 -10.22
C GLU A 118 21.07 -21.35 -10.68
N ASN A 119 21.40 -21.20 -11.96
CA ASN A 119 21.44 -19.93 -12.69
C ASN A 119 20.96 -20.21 -14.12
N THR A 120 19.84 -19.61 -14.52
CA THR A 120 19.16 -19.93 -15.77
C THR A 120 18.62 -18.65 -16.41
N GLU A 121 18.97 -18.42 -17.68
CA GLU A 121 18.32 -17.43 -18.53
C GLU A 121 17.02 -18.02 -19.10
N VAL A 122 15.97 -17.21 -19.14
CA VAL A 122 14.66 -17.58 -19.69
C VAL A 122 14.52 -16.92 -21.04
N SER A 123 14.19 -17.68 -22.07
CA SER A 123 14.10 -17.19 -23.45
C SER A 123 12.69 -17.27 -24.05
N ASP A 124 11.77 -17.97 -23.38
CA ASP A 124 10.42 -18.26 -23.89
C ASP A 124 9.39 -17.45 -23.09
N TYR A 125 9.16 -16.22 -23.53
CA TYR A 125 8.14 -15.32 -23.00
C TYR A 125 7.75 -14.29 -24.07
N ASP A 126 6.50 -13.83 -24.03
CA ASP A 126 6.00 -12.82 -24.96
C ASP A 126 6.30 -11.42 -24.41
N ASN A 127 7.06 -10.62 -25.15
CA ASN A 127 7.47 -9.26 -24.77
C ASN A 127 6.42 -8.19 -25.09
N ALA A 128 5.20 -8.57 -25.45
CA ALA A 128 4.15 -7.62 -25.80
C ALA A 128 3.19 -7.35 -24.63
N GLY A 129 3.22 -6.12 -24.10
CA GLY A 129 2.15 -5.59 -23.25
C GLY A 129 2.62 -4.92 -21.96
N SER A 130 1.65 -4.48 -21.17
CA SER A 130 1.87 -3.92 -19.83
C SER A 130 2.17 -4.99 -18.77
N SER A 131 1.99 -6.27 -19.13
CA SER A 131 2.13 -7.42 -18.26
C SER A 131 2.67 -8.61 -19.07
N ILE A 132 3.75 -9.22 -18.60
CA ILE A 132 4.46 -10.32 -19.26
C ILE A 132 4.41 -11.55 -18.35
N ASN A 133 3.88 -12.66 -18.84
CA ASN A 133 3.88 -13.93 -18.13
C ASN A 133 5.14 -14.72 -18.48
N VAL A 134 5.86 -15.21 -17.46
CA VAL A 134 7.09 -15.98 -17.61
C VAL A 134 7.01 -17.24 -16.75
N THR A 135 7.44 -18.38 -17.28
CA THR A 135 7.52 -19.62 -16.50
C THR A 135 8.97 -20.05 -16.30
N PHE A 136 9.38 -20.14 -15.03
CA PHE A 136 10.67 -20.69 -14.63
C PHE A 136 10.58 -22.20 -14.50
N ASN A 137 11.37 -22.90 -15.31
CA ASN A 137 11.48 -24.36 -15.27
C ASN A 137 12.66 -24.74 -14.35
N ILE A 138 12.38 -24.88 -13.05
CA ILE A 138 13.39 -25.12 -12.02
C ILE A 138 13.92 -26.55 -12.14
N LYS A 139 15.25 -26.73 -12.08
CA LYS A 139 15.87 -28.05 -12.19
C LYS A 139 15.56 -28.92 -10.98
N ASN A 140 15.77 -30.22 -11.15
CA ASN A 140 15.66 -31.20 -10.07
C ASN A 140 16.88 -31.15 -9.13
N LEU A 141 17.06 -30.01 -8.46
CA LEU A 141 18.18 -29.70 -7.55
C LEU A 141 17.73 -29.26 -6.16
N LEU A 142 16.41 -29.10 -5.96
CA LEU A 142 15.83 -28.67 -4.68
C LEU A 142 15.35 -29.86 -3.86
N ASP A 143 15.80 -29.92 -2.61
CA ASP A 143 15.29 -30.84 -1.59
C ASP A 143 13.87 -30.44 -1.13
N THR A 144 13.02 -31.44 -0.93
CA THR A 144 11.64 -31.25 -0.42
C THR A 144 11.65 -30.66 0.99
N GLY A 145 10.80 -29.65 1.23
CA GLY A 145 10.64 -28.97 2.51
C GLY A 145 11.80 -28.04 2.89
N LYS A 146 12.84 -27.96 2.05
CA LYS A 146 13.97 -27.05 2.25
C LYS A 146 13.73 -25.73 1.52
N GLU A 147 14.06 -24.64 2.20
CA GLU A 147 13.93 -23.30 1.68
C GLU A 147 15.22 -22.84 0.97
N TYR A 148 15.06 -22.06 -0.09
CA TYR A 148 16.14 -21.50 -0.89
C TYR A 148 15.87 -20.02 -1.17
N ALA A 149 16.91 -19.23 -1.41
CA ALA A 149 16.76 -17.88 -1.94
C ALA A 149 16.54 -17.95 -3.45
N LEU A 150 15.52 -17.26 -3.96
CA LEU A 150 15.30 -17.00 -5.38
C LEU A 150 15.60 -15.54 -5.67
N GLU A 151 16.49 -15.31 -6.61
CA GLU A 151 16.76 -14.01 -7.22
C GLU A 151 16.26 -14.05 -8.66
N ILE A 152 15.35 -13.14 -9.01
CA ILE A 152 14.94 -12.90 -10.39
C ILE A 152 15.69 -11.66 -10.87
N VAL A 153 16.26 -11.73 -12.07
CA VAL A 153 17.02 -10.63 -12.67
C VAL A 153 16.35 -10.24 -13.97
N LEU A 154 15.89 -8.99 -14.03
CA LEU A 154 15.38 -8.38 -15.26
C LEU A 154 16.45 -7.49 -15.86
N LYS A 155 16.64 -7.59 -17.18
CA LYS A 155 17.32 -6.57 -17.97
C LYS A 155 16.26 -5.72 -18.64
N THR A 156 16.35 -4.40 -18.46
CA THR A 156 15.50 -3.43 -19.15
C THR A 156 16.37 -2.50 -19.98
N LYS A 157 15.73 -1.74 -20.89
CA LYS A 157 16.43 -0.72 -21.66
C LYS A 157 17.13 0.34 -20.80
N LYS A 158 16.61 0.63 -19.61
CA LYS A 158 17.15 1.62 -18.67
C LYS A 158 18.16 1.03 -17.68
N HIS A 159 18.05 -0.28 -17.38
CA HIS A 159 18.84 -0.94 -16.34
C HIS A 159 19.42 -2.26 -16.84
N GLU A 160 20.75 -2.40 -16.78
CA GLU A 160 21.43 -3.66 -17.14
C GLU A 160 21.04 -4.83 -16.23
N ALA A 161 20.68 -4.54 -14.98
CA ALA A 161 20.14 -5.53 -14.04
C ALA A 161 19.23 -4.84 -13.01
N VAL A 162 18.04 -5.41 -12.85
CA VAL A 162 17.10 -5.13 -11.75
C VAL A 162 16.82 -6.45 -11.04
N TYR A 163 17.06 -6.50 -9.73
CA TYR A 163 17.01 -7.72 -8.94
C TYR A 163 15.72 -7.77 -8.12
N TYR A 164 15.10 -8.94 -8.02
CA TYR A 164 13.90 -9.18 -7.22
C TYR A 164 14.14 -10.42 -6.36
N TYR A 165 13.73 -10.36 -5.10
CA TYR A 165 14.09 -11.36 -4.10
C TYR A 165 12.86 -11.97 -3.44
N THR A 166 12.86 -13.29 -3.31
CA THR A 166 11.89 -14.07 -2.53
C THR A 166 12.56 -15.34 -2.03
N ARG A 167 11.93 -16.05 -1.10
CA ARG A 167 12.33 -17.41 -0.74
C ARG A 167 11.43 -18.40 -1.46
N ILE A 168 11.96 -19.56 -1.82
CA ILE A 168 11.18 -20.64 -2.41
C ILE A 168 11.28 -21.91 -1.58
N VAL A 169 10.22 -22.71 -1.59
CA VAL A 169 10.20 -24.03 -0.98
C VAL A 169 9.56 -25.02 -1.94
N TYR A 170 10.17 -26.21 -2.06
CA TYR A 170 9.71 -27.25 -2.97
C TYR A 170 9.11 -28.43 -2.20
N GLY A 171 8.12 -29.10 -2.80
CA GLY A 171 8.01 -30.57 -2.67
C GLY A 171 6.69 -31.13 -2.13
N VAL A 172 5.77 -30.31 -1.63
CA VAL A 172 4.41 -30.72 -1.24
C VAL A 172 3.37 -29.85 -1.93
N ASP A 173 2.18 -30.41 -2.10
CA ASP A 173 1.04 -29.62 -2.53
C ASP A 173 0.58 -28.83 -1.30
N TYR A 174 1.05 -27.59 -1.19
CA TYR A 174 0.74 -26.71 -0.08
C TYR A 174 -0.72 -26.26 -0.08
N ASP A 175 -1.55 -26.69 -1.04
CA ASP A 175 -2.96 -26.27 -1.17
C ASP A 175 -3.08 -24.73 -1.16
N LEU A 176 -2.07 -24.03 -1.69
CA LEU A 176 -1.92 -22.58 -1.55
C LEU A 176 -3.15 -21.84 -2.08
N GLN A 177 -3.69 -22.27 -3.21
CA GLN A 177 -4.89 -21.65 -3.78
C GLN A 177 -6.06 -21.67 -2.78
N LYS A 178 -6.33 -22.80 -2.13
CA LYS A 178 -7.43 -22.91 -1.15
C LYS A 178 -7.20 -22.01 0.06
N LYS A 179 -5.94 -21.87 0.50
CA LYS A 179 -5.53 -21.00 1.61
C LYS A 179 -5.72 -19.52 1.25
N LEU A 180 -5.35 -19.13 0.04
CA LEU A 180 -5.59 -17.78 -0.49
C LEU A 180 -7.09 -17.52 -0.64
N ASP A 181 -7.84 -18.44 -1.24
CA ASP A 181 -9.30 -18.32 -1.41
C ASP A 181 -10.00 -18.10 -0.07
N PHE A 182 -9.62 -18.85 0.97
CA PHE A 182 -10.20 -18.68 2.31
C PHE A 182 -9.95 -17.27 2.88
N VAL A 183 -8.71 -16.77 2.79
CA VAL A 183 -8.36 -15.44 3.32
C VAL A 183 -9.02 -14.32 2.52
N MET A 184 -9.02 -14.43 1.19
CA MET A 184 -9.69 -13.47 0.31
C MET A 184 -11.21 -13.47 0.53
N ASP A 185 -11.81 -14.64 0.75
CA ASP A 185 -13.24 -14.75 1.06
C ASP A 185 -13.58 -14.18 2.44
N PHE A 186 -12.75 -14.45 3.45
CA PHE A 186 -12.90 -13.86 4.78
C PHE A 186 -12.83 -12.33 4.70
N ASN A 187 -11.82 -11.78 4.01
CA ASN A 187 -11.70 -10.34 3.79
C ASN A 187 -12.95 -9.78 3.11
N ALA A 188 -13.41 -10.40 2.01
CA ALA A 188 -14.61 -9.98 1.29
C ALA A 188 -15.87 -10.00 2.17
N CYS A 189 -16.01 -10.98 3.07
CA CYS A 189 -17.12 -11.03 4.02
C CYS A 189 -17.10 -9.85 4.99
N THR A 190 -15.93 -9.28 5.31
CA THR A 190 -15.87 -8.11 6.21
C THR A 190 -16.47 -6.84 5.62
N PHE A 191 -16.63 -6.77 4.29
CA PHE A 191 -17.25 -5.66 3.59
C PHE A 191 -18.72 -5.92 3.19
N ASP A 192 -19.28 -7.07 3.58
CA ASP A 192 -20.65 -7.45 3.23
C ASP A 192 -21.43 -7.88 4.48
N ASP A 193 -22.26 -6.98 4.98
CA ASP A 193 -23.13 -7.19 6.15
C ASP A 193 -23.95 -8.49 6.07
N SER A 194 -24.37 -8.88 4.87
CA SER A 194 -25.17 -10.09 4.68
C SER A 194 -24.37 -11.38 4.88
N ARG A 195 -23.04 -11.28 4.75
CA ARG A 195 -22.05 -12.36 4.83
C ARG A 195 -21.24 -12.36 6.12
N LEU A 196 -21.31 -11.32 6.96
CA LEU A 196 -20.58 -11.29 8.26
C LEU A 196 -20.85 -12.53 9.13
N LYS A 197 -22.07 -13.06 9.12
CA LYS A 197 -22.42 -14.29 9.84
C LYS A 197 -21.60 -15.51 9.41
N ASP A 198 -21.10 -15.52 8.17
CA ASP A 198 -20.34 -16.64 7.59
C ASP A 198 -18.94 -16.72 8.21
N ILE A 199 -18.41 -15.59 8.71
CA ILE A 199 -17.10 -15.53 9.38
C ILE A 199 -17.20 -15.53 10.91
N ALA A 200 -18.40 -15.37 11.48
CA ALA A 200 -18.61 -15.27 12.92
C ALA A 200 -18.06 -16.48 13.70
N GLY A 201 -18.15 -17.68 13.13
CA GLY A 201 -17.67 -18.92 13.75
C GLY A 201 -16.14 -19.04 13.85
N TYR A 202 -15.38 -18.19 13.14
CA TYR A 202 -13.92 -18.16 13.18
C TYR A 202 -13.36 -17.19 14.22
N LEU A 203 -14.19 -16.27 14.75
CA LEU A 203 -13.75 -15.26 15.70
C LEU A 203 -13.75 -15.81 17.13
N GLU A 204 -12.82 -15.31 17.94
CA GLU A 204 -12.71 -15.60 19.36
C GLU A 204 -13.17 -14.38 20.18
N THR A 205 -14.31 -13.80 19.78
CA THR A 205 -14.84 -12.57 20.37
C THR A 205 -14.95 -12.69 21.88
N SER A 206 -14.37 -11.71 22.59
CA SER A 206 -14.35 -11.71 24.04
C SER A 206 -14.33 -10.29 24.62
N SER A 207 -14.49 -10.17 25.94
CA SER A 207 -14.48 -8.88 26.63
C SER A 207 -13.11 -8.18 26.63
N SER A 208 -12.03 -8.85 26.22
CA SER A 208 -10.70 -8.25 26.07
C SER A 208 -10.46 -7.66 24.68
N GLY A 209 -11.34 -7.88 23.70
CA GLY A 209 -11.25 -7.23 22.39
C GLY A 209 -11.53 -5.74 22.49
N ASP A 210 -10.67 -4.92 21.88
CA ASP A 210 -10.91 -3.48 21.75
C ASP A 210 -11.91 -3.23 20.61
N ASN A 211 -13.03 -2.60 20.93
CA ASN A 211 -14.10 -2.27 19.98
C ASN A 211 -14.36 -0.76 19.93
N THR A 212 -13.33 0.04 20.27
CA THR A 212 -13.45 1.50 20.39
C THR A 212 -12.85 2.26 19.21
N ASN A 213 -12.00 1.61 18.42
CA ASN A 213 -11.36 2.21 17.25
C ASN A 213 -11.08 1.15 16.17
N TYR A 214 -11.04 1.59 14.90
CA TYR A 214 -10.74 0.72 13.75
C TYR A 214 -9.24 0.65 13.43
N GLY A 215 -8.39 1.35 14.19
CA GLY A 215 -6.95 1.38 13.94
C GLY A 215 -6.30 0.03 14.17
N LYS A 216 -6.80 -0.74 15.15
CA LYS A 216 -6.39 -2.11 15.40
C LYS A 216 -7.61 -2.99 15.71
N VAL A 217 -7.86 -3.97 14.86
CA VAL A 217 -8.94 -4.95 15.01
C VAL A 217 -8.33 -6.34 15.00
N ASN A 218 -8.72 -7.23 15.91
CA ASN A 218 -8.17 -8.58 15.96
C ASN A 218 -9.25 -9.64 16.16
N ILE A 219 -8.84 -10.91 16.21
CA ILE A 219 -9.72 -12.07 16.36
C ILE A 219 -10.63 -12.03 17.60
N ASN A 220 -10.27 -11.24 18.63
CA ASN A 220 -11.06 -11.10 19.85
C ASN A 220 -12.07 -9.95 19.81
N CYS A 221 -12.02 -9.09 18.79
CA CYS A 221 -13.00 -8.03 18.58
C CYS A 221 -14.39 -8.62 18.25
N SER A 222 -15.42 -7.78 18.38
CA SER A 222 -16.78 -8.10 18.00
C SER A 222 -16.91 -8.28 16.49
N LEU A 223 -17.89 -9.07 16.06
CA LEU A 223 -18.17 -9.26 14.64
C LEU A 223 -18.44 -7.94 13.91
N SER A 224 -19.14 -7.01 14.57
CA SER A 224 -19.38 -5.67 14.01
C SER A 224 -18.09 -4.88 13.83
N GLN A 225 -17.16 -4.94 14.79
CA GLN A 225 -15.86 -4.28 14.68
C GLN A 225 -15.01 -4.86 13.54
N VAL A 226 -15.04 -6.19 13.36
CA VAL A 226 -14.39 -6.88 12.23
C VAL A 226 -15.04 -6.49 10.89
N GLY A 227 -16.36 -6.35 10.88
CA GLY A 227 -17.16 -5.88 9.74
C GLY A 227 -17.25 -4.37 9.60
N TRP A 228 -16.26 -3.61 10.04
CA TRP A 228 -16.18 -2.14 9.92
C TRP A 228 -17.28 -1.31 10.59
N GLY A 229 -18.29 -1.92 11.23
CA GLY A 229 -19.40 -1.25 11.91
C GLY A 229 -19.99 -0.10 11.08
N ASP A 230 -20.07 1.09 11.67
CA ASP A 230 -20.66 2.26 11.01
C ASP A 230 -19.69 3.00 10.07
N LEU A 231 -18.43 2.56 9.95
CA LEU A 231 -17.44 3.22 9.08
C LEU A 231 -17.76 3.05 7.59
N ASP A 232 -18.36 1.91 7.21
CA ASP A 232 -18.77 1.55 5.85
C ASP A 232 -17.73 1.90 4.75
N PRO A 233 -16.47 1.40 4.84
CA PRO A 233 -15.43 1.73 3.89
C PRO A 233 -15.58 0.98 2.56
N TYR A 234 -15.07 1.56 1.48
CA TYR A 234 -14.95 0.92 0.16
C TYR A 234 -13.49 0.71 -0.22
N VAL A 235 -13.20 -0.36 -0.97
CA VAL A 235 -11.84 -0.71 -1.41
C VAL A 235 -11.39 0.22 -2.55
N GLU A 236 -10.21 0.82 -2.42
CA GLU A 236 -9.62 1.79 -3.37
C GLU A 236 -8.47 1.22 -4.22
N SER A 237 -7.95 0.03 -3.87
CA SER A 237 -6.83 -0.61 -4.58
C SER A 237 -7.06 -2.11 -4.75
N ASP A 238 -6.23 -2.74 -5.58
CA ASP A 238 -6.15 -4.20 -5.60
C ASP A 238 -5.74 -4.73 -4.22
N ILE A 239 -6.26 -5.91 -3.86
CA ILE A 239 -5.92 -6.62 -2.63
C ILE A 239 -4.95 -7.74 -3.01
N MET A 240 -3.67 -7.49 -2.80
CA MET A 240 -2.63 -8.43 -3.19
C MET A 240 -2.19 -9.27 -1.98
N PRO A 241 -2.34 -10.61 -2.02
CA PRO A 241 -1.88 -11.46 -0.95
C PRO A 241 -0.37 -11.64 -0.95
N GLU A 242 0.18 -11.75 0.24
CA GLU A 242 1.56 -12.12 0.49
C GLU A 242 1.61 -13.35 1.40
N VAL A 243 2.43 -14.32 1.02
CA VAL A 243 2.67 -15.54 1.76
C VAL A 243 3.93 -15.37 2.59
N ILE A 244 3.75 -15.21 3.90
CA ILE A 244 4.86 -15.02 4.85
C ILE A 244 5.46 -16.37 5.23
N SER A 245 4.59 -17.36 5.50
CA SER A 245 4.99 -18.73 5.76
C SER A 245 3.92 -19.70 5.27
N VAL A 246 4.34 -20.90 4.87
CA VAL A 246 3.40 -21.95 4.44
C VAL A 246 3.99 -23.32 4.69
N ASP A 247 3.21 -24.12 5.40
CA ASP A 247 3.42 -25.53 5.67
C ASP A 247 2.22 -26.34 5.12
N ASP A 248 2.22 -27.65 5.34
CA ASP A 248 1.15 -28.56 4.89
C ASP A 248 -0.23 -28.11 5.40
N ASP A 249 -0.38 -27.89 6.70
CA ASP A 249 -1.66 -27.50 7.32
C ASP A 249 -1.73 -26.01 7.68
N VAL A 250 -0.62 -25.36 8.04
CA VAL A 250 -0.61 -23.96 8.50
C VAL A 250 -0.11 -22.99 7.43
N ALA A 251 -0.72 -21.81 7.34
CA ALA A 251 -0.16 -20.70 6.58
C ALA A 251 -0.27 -19.39 7.33
N ILE A 252 0.68 -18.50 7.08
CA ILE A 252 0.66 -17.11 7.49
C ILE A 252 0.59 -16.26 6.22
N LEU A 253 -0.48 -15.49 6.11
CA LEU A 253 -0.80 -14.67 4.95
C LEU A 253 -0.97 -13.22 5.39
N ARG A 254 -0.53 -12.28 4.55
CA ARG A 254 -0.76 -10.85 4.73
C ARG A 254 -1.53 -10.31 3.52
N LEU A 255 -2.55 -9.50 3.77
CA LEU A 255 -3.18 -8.67 2.75
C LEU A 255 -2.76 -7.22 2.99
N SER A 256 -2.49 -6.47 1.93
CA SER A 256 -2.20 -5.04 2.00
C SER A 256 -2.94 -4.31 0.89
N TYR A 257 -3.71 -3.29 1.27
CA TYR A 257 -4.60 -2.57 0.35
C TYR A 257 -5.01 -1.20 0.92
N ARG A 258 -5.75 -0.41 0.14
CA ARG A 258 -6.30 0.88 0.56
C ARG A 258 -7.82 0.84 0.59
N VAL A 259 -8.39 1.59 1.53
CA VAL A 259 -9.82 1.83 1.61
C VAL A 259 -10.10 3.32 1.72
N GLY A 260 -11.23 3.75 1.19
CA GLY A 260 -11.81 5.06 1.43
C GLY A 260 -13.01 4.94 2.36
N ALA A 261 -13.21 5.92 3.24
CA ALA A 261 -14.44 6.03 4.04
C ALA A 261 -14.95 7.48 4.02
N ALA A 262 -16.26 7.67 4.01
CA ALA A 262 -16.86 8.99 4.06
C ALA A 262 -16.54 9.67 5.40
N ASN A 263 -16.24 10.97 5.35
CA ASN A 263 -16.01 11.79 6.54
C ASN A 263 -17.15 12.80 6.76
N ASP A 264 -17.18 13.40 7.96
CA ASP A 264 -18.21 14.36 8.37
C ASP A 264 -18.25 15.64 7.51
N TYR A 265 -17.25 15.85 6.66
CA TYR A 265 -17.09 17.04 5.82
C TYR A 265 -17.56 16.84 4.38
N SER A 266 -18.39 15.82 4.13
CA SER A 266 -18.86 15.45 2.78
C SER A 266 -17.69 15.17 1.81
N SER A 267 -16.60 14.62 2.35
CA SER A 267 -15.42 14.15 1.62
C SER A 267 -15.14 12.70 2.05
N SER A 268 -14.02 12.14 1.61
CA SER A 268 -13.57 10.82 2.02
C SER A 268 -12.13 10.89 2.50
N ASP A 269 -11.85 10.10 3.53
CA ASP A 269 -10.49 9.86 4.01
C ASP A 269 -9.99 8.55 3.42
N THR A 270 -8.72 8.49 3.02
CA THR A 270 -8.09 7.25 2.61
C THR A 270 -7.30 6.64 3.76
N TYR A 271 -7.34 5.32 3.88
CA TYR A 271 -6.60 4.54 4.84
C TYR A 271 -5.75 3.47 4.14
N THR A 272 -4.55 3.21 4.67
CA THR A 272 -3.79 2.00 4.36
C THR A 272 -4.20 0.91 5.34
N VAL A 273 -4.42 -0.30 4.82
CA VAL A 273 -4.86 -1.45 5.59
C VAL A 273 -3.85 -2.59 5.41
N SER A 274 -3.43 -3.18 6.52
CA SER A 274 -2.66 -4.41 6.54
C SER A 274 -3.40 -5.44 7.40
N GLU A 275 -3.72 -6.58 6.81
CA GLU A 275 -4.35 -7.70 7.52
C GLU A 275 -3.41 -8.88 7.58
N TYR A 276 -3.30 -9.46 8.76
CA TYR A 276 -2.48 -10.61 9.06
C TYR A 276 -3.37 -11.79 9.44
N TYR A 277 -3.17 -12.91 8.76
CA TYR A 277 -3.91 -14.14 8.96
C TYR A 277 -2.97 -15.26 9.32
N ARG A 278 -3.29 -16.01 10.37
CA ARG A 278 -2.72 -17.33 10.61
C ARG A 278 -3.83 -18.35 10.52
N ILE A 279 -3.76 -19.25 9.56
CA ILE A 279 -4.81 -20.24 9.29
C ILE A 279 -4.27 -21.66 9.43
N ARG A 280 -5.15 -22.59 9.78
CA ARG A 280 -4.89 -24.02 9.72
C ARG A 280 -5.95 -24.71 8.87
N GLN A 281 -5.52 -25.46 7.87
CA GLN A 281 -6.34 -26.34 7.05
C GLN A 281 -6.40 -27.74 7.67
N THR A 282 -7.59 -28.32 7.71
CA THR A 282 -7.81 -29.71 8.11
C THR A 282 -8.72 -30.40 7.08
N ASN A 283 -8.91 -31.71 7.23
CA ASN A 283 -9.88 -32.46 6.42
C ASN A 283 -11.33 -31.97 6.59
N SER A 284 -11.63 -31.22 7.66
CA SER A 284 -12.96 -30.71 7.98
C SER A 284 -13.16 -29.23 7.61
N GLY A 285 -12.14 -28.58 7.05
CA GLY A 285 -12.17 -27.16 6.68
C GLY A 285 -11.03 -26.36 7.31
N PHE A 286 -11.17 -25.03 7.25
CA PHE A 286 -10.20 -24.08 7.77
C PHE A 286 -10.51 -23.66 9.21
N TYR A 287 -9.46 -23.30 9.94
CA TYR A 287 -9.52 -22.62 11.22
C TYR A 287 -8.71 -21.34 11.12
N LEU A 288 -9.26 -20.25 11.67
CA LEU A 288 -8.54 -19.01 11.86
C LEU A 288 -7.87 -19.04 13.24
N LEU A 289 -6.55 -19.12 13.26
CA LEU A 289 -5.75 -19.17 14.50
C LEU A 289 -5.31 -17.78 14.96
N ASN A 290 -5.23 -16.83 14.03
CA ASN A 290 -5.01 -15.42 14.33
C ASN A 290 -5.56 -14.57 13.20
N PHE A 291 -6.12 -13.42 13.56
CA PHE A 291 -6.48 -12.33 12.67
C PHE A 291 -6.12 -11.01 13.35
N GLU A 292 -5.40 -10.17 12.63
CA GLU A 292 -5.10 -8.80 13.05
C GLU A 292 -5.17 -7.89 11.82
N ARG A 293 -5.95 -6.82 11.91
CA ARG A 293 -6.05 -5.75 10.92
C ARG A 293 -5.55 -4.47 11.55
N GLU A 294 -4.58 -3.85 10.90
CA GLU A 294 -4.14 -2.50 11.20
C GLU A 294 -4.60 -1.56 10.10
N MET A 295 -5.15 -0.41 10.50
CA MET A 295 -5.60 0.63 9.59
C MET A 295 -5.02 1.98 10.00
N ASN A 296 -4.48 2.71 9.03
CA ASN A 296 -3.88 4.02 9.27
C ASN A 296 -4.31 5.03 8.22
N GLN A 297 -4.81 6.18 8.67
CA GLN A 297 -5.25 7.27 7.81
C GLN A 297 -4.06 7.91 7.10
N VAL A 298 -4.22 8.11 5.80
CA VAL A 298 -3.29 8.87 4.96
C VAL A 298 -3.62 10.35 5.14
N PHE A 299 -2.76 11.05 5.87
CA PHE A 299 -2.90 12.49 6.10
C PHE A 299 -2.80 13.25 4.78
N ASP A 300 -3.79 14.11 4.51
CA ASP A 300 -3.87 14.91 3.28
C ASP A 300 -4.00 16.42 3.53
N ALA A 301 -3.98 16.83 4.80
CA ALA A 301 -4.12 18.21 5.26
C ALA A 301 -5.49 18.84 4.94
N ARG A 302 -6.55 18.05 4.78
CA ARG A 302 -7.90 18.58 4.50
C ARG A 302 -8.79 18.39 5.71
N ASN A 303 -9.19 19.50 6.32
CA ASN A 303 -10.05 19.51 7.52
C ASN A 303 -9.40 18.84 8.74
N ASP A 304 -8.08 18.68 8.72
CA ASP A 304 -7.31 18.02 9.79
C ASP A 304 -6.89 18.97 10.91
N LEU A 305 -7.13 20.27 10.77
CA LEU A 305 -6.89 21.24 11.83
C LEU A 305 -8.16 21.49 12.66
N THR A 306 -8.12 21.11 13.93
CA THR A 306 -9.23 21.36 14.86
C THR A 306 -9.34 22.86 15.22
N SER A 307 -10.51 23.28 15.70
CA SER A 307 -10.75 24.65 16.19
C SER A 307 -9.84 25.07 17.36
N THR A 308 -9.18 24.11 18.03
CA THR A 308 -8.20 24.33 19.11
C THR A 308 -6.74 24.25 18.64
N ALA A 309 -6.48 24.31 17.33
CA ALA A 309 -5.15 24.21 16.73
C ALA A 309 -4.40 22.89 17.03
N LYS A 310 -5.14 21.81 17.29
CA LYS A 310 -4.58 20.44 17.29
C LYS A 310 -4.67 19.87 15.88
N ILE A 311 -3.62 19.18 15.47
CA ILE A 311 -3.56 18.39 14.24
C ILE A 311 -4.25 17.04 14.52
N ASN A 312 -5.31 16.75 13.78
CA ASN A 312 -5.97 15.46 13.78
C ASN A 312 -5.25 14.54 12.78
N LEU A 313 -4.82 13.37 13.23
CA LEU A 313 -4.23 12.35 12.33
C LEU A 313 -5.23 11.22 12.04
N GLY A 314 -6.44 11.32 12.58
CA GLY A 314 -7.50 10.37 12.34
C GLY A 314 -7.25 8.99 12.91
N ILE A 315 -7.79 7.96 12.25
CA ILE A 315 -7.70 6.57 12.73
C ILE A 315 -6.30 6.00 12.42
N ASN A 316 -5.60 5.53 13.45
CA ASN A 316 -4.28 4.91 13.31
C ASN A 316 -4.15 3.70 14.26
N SER A 317 -3.36 2.70 13.87
CA SER A 317 -3.09 1.50 14.69
C SER A 317 -2.22 1.80 15.91
N SER A 318 -1.49 2.91 15.87
CA SER A 318 -0.66 3.43 16.96
C SER A 318 -1.02 4.87 17.32
N THR A 319 -0.85 5.21 18.59
CA THR A 319 -0.93 6.60 19.07
C THR A 319 0.41 7.34 19.01
N ASP A 320 1.50 6.62 18.73
CA ASP A 320 2.84 7.20 18.67
C ASP A 320 3.06 7.88 17.32
N VAL A 321 3.50 9.14 17.36
CA VAL A 321 3.77 9.95 16.17
C VAL A 321 5.22 10.41 16.21
N ASN A 322 5.95 10.16 15.14
CA ASN A 322 7.28 10.73 14.96
C ASN A 322 7.15 12.21 14.58
N CYS A 323 7.30 13.09 15.56
CA CYS A 323 7.20 14.53 15.39
C CYS A 323 8.27 15.30 16.17
N ALA A 324 8.54 16.53 15.73
CA ALA A 324 9.40 17.49 16.41
C ALA A 324 8.98 18.91 16.04
N SER A 325 9.35 19.89 16.85
CA SER A 325 9.12 21.32 16.57
C SER A 325 10.39 22.15 16.73
N ASP A 326 10.41 23.34 16.16
CA ASP A 326 11.40 24.37 16.48
C ASP A 326 11.28 24.85 17.94
N GLU A 327 12.25 25.63 18.42
CA GLU A 327 12.29 26.10 19.81
C GLU A 327 11.04 26.91 20.21
N LYS A 328 10.41 27.59 19.24
CA LYS A 328 9.23 28.44 19.47
C LYS A 328 7.90 27.73 19.23
N GLY A 329 7.91 26.49 18.71
CA GLY A 329 6.69 25.77 18.34
C GLY A 329 5.92 26.39 17.17
N ILE A 330 6.60 27.17 16.32
CA ILE A 330 6.04 27.76 15.11
C ILE A 330 5.95 26.71 13.99
N TYR A 331 6.99 25.88 13.85
CA TYR A 331 7.10 24.85 12.83
C TYR A 331 7.11 23.48 13.49
N THR A 332 6.09 22.66 13.19
CA THR A 332 5.98 21.29 13.70
C THR A 332 6.07 20.32 12.53
N TYR A 333 7.10 19.48 12.54
CA TYR A 333 7.29 18.42 11.58
C TYR A 333 6.76 17.10 12.12
N PHE A 334 6.12 16.30 11.28
CA PHE A 334 5.64 14.97 11.64
C PHE A 334 5.63 14.02 10.45
N VAL A 335 5.81 12.73 10.71
CA VAL A 335 5.73 11.67 9.71
C VAL A 335 4.37 11.00 9.78
N ASN A 336 3.70 10.86 8.63
CA ASN A 336 2.49 10.06 8.50
C ASN A 336 2.53 9.29 7.16
N GLN A 337 2.26 7.99 7.21
CA GLN A 337 2.10 7.11 6.04
C GLN A 337 3.21 7.27 4.97
N GLY A 338 4.47 7.30 5.43
CA GLY A 338 5.65 7.41 4.59
C GLY A 338 5.95 8.82 4.05
N SER A 339 5.25 9.84 4.52
CA SER A 339 5.42 11.24 4.11
C SER A 339 5.81 12.13 5.29
N LEU A 340 6.70 13.10 5.05
CA LEU A 340 7.06 14.14 6.02
C LEU A 340 6.24 15.40 5.76
N TRP A 341 5.58 15.87 6.80
CA TRP A 341 4.77 17.08 6.78
C TRP A 341 5.34 18.13 7.73
N CYS A 342 5.18 19.39 7.39
CA CYS A 342 5.45 20.55 8.24
C CYS A 342 4.16 21.35 8.42
N PHE A 343 3.80 21.64 9.66
CA PHE A 343 2.74 22.58 10.01
C PHE A 343 3.34 23.89 10.50
N ASN A 344 2.98 25.00 9.86
CA ASN A 344 3.29 26.35 10.32
C ASN A 344 2.11 26.91 11.11
N SER A 345 2.27 27.08 12.42
CA SER A 345 1.20 27.57 13.31
C SER A 345 0.86 29.05 13.11
N SER A 346 1.80 29.85 12.58
CA SER A 346 1.58 31.27 12.30
C SER A 346 0.67 31.49 11.09
N SER A 347 0.87 30.70 10.03
CA SER A 347 0.06 30.77 8.81
C SER A 347 -1.08 29.74 8.78
N GLN A 348 -1.12 28.80 9.73
CA GLN A 348 -2.03 27.65 9.75
C GLN A 348 -1.97 26.87 8.43
N THR A 349 -0.77 26.52 8.01
CA THR A 349 -0.53 25.89 6.70
C THR A 349 0.24 24.59 6.87
N PHE A 350 -0.20 23.55 6.18
CA PHE A 350 0.55 22.31 6.03
C PHE A 350 1.36 22.31 4.75
N THR A 351 2.58 21.78 4.83
CA THR A 351 3.49 21.60 3.70
C THR A 351 3.95 20.17 3.69
N ARG A 352 3.75 19.47 2.56
CA ARG A 352 4.32 18.14 2.35
C ARG A 352 5.78 18.31 1.93
N VAL A 353 6.69 18.10 2.88
CA VAL A 353 8.13 18.34 2.74
C VAL A 353 8.79 17.20 1.97
N PHE A 354 8.34 15.97 2.18
CA PHE A 354 8.84 14.80 1.48
C PHE A 354 7.74 13.76 1.33
N SER A 355 7.67 13.13 0.16
CA SER A 355 6.87 11.92 -0.07
C SER A 355 7.34 11.23 -1.34
N PHE A 356 7.29 9.90 -1.35
CA PHE A 356 7.36 9.14 -2.60
C PHE A 356 6.01 9.03 -3.32
N LYS A 357 4.91 9.35 -2.64
CA LYS A 357 3.56 9.30 -3.24
C LYS A 357 3.34 10.54 -4.09
N GLY A 358 3.21 10.35 -5.40
CA GLY A 358 2.89 11.42 -6.36
C GLY A 358 1.43 11.87 -6.29
N GLU A 359 1.06 12.85 -7.13
CA GLU A 359 -0.36 13.20 -7.33
C GLU A 359 -1.10 12.13 -8.14
N GLU A 360 -0.45 11.61 -9.18
CA GLU A 360 -0.84 10.38 -9.87
C GLU A 360 0.04 9.26 -9.34
N THR A 361 -0.56 8.28 -8.67
CA THR A 361 0.14 7.15 -8.08
C THR A 361 -0.51 5.86 -8.52
N ASP A 362 0.29 4.87 -8.90
CA ASP A 362 -0.20 3.49 -9.10
C ASP A 362 -0.40 2.76 -7.77
N SER A 363 -0.08 3.39 -6.64
CA SER A 363 -0.14 2.86 -5.26
C SER A 363 0.72 1.63 -4.95
N VAL A 364 1.29 0.96 -5.96
CA VAL A 364 2.07 -0.27 -5.81
C VAL A 364 3.56 0.04 -5.70
N ARG A 365 4.11 0.81 -6.64
CA ARG A 365 5.55 1.12 -6.68
C ARG A 365 5.91 2.20 -5.66
N GLU A 366 5.10 3.26 -5.61
CA GLU A 366 5.30 4.39 -4.71
C GLU A 366 4.80 4.15 -3.29
N GLY A 367 3.85 3.23 -3.14
CA GLY A 367 3.26 2.84 -1.86
C GLY A 367 4.04 1.75 -1.11
N TYR A 368 5.19 1.29 -1.64
CA TYR A 368 5.99 0.28 -0.98
C TYR A 368 6.53 0.78 0.36
N ASP A 369 6.05 0.19 1.44
CA ASP A 369 6.35 0.60 2.82
C ASP A 369 7.66 -0.02 3.31
N ALA A 370 8.76 0.42 2.70
CA ALA A 370 10.11 -0.09 2.98
C ALA A 370 11.11 1.02 3.28
N HIS A 371 10.62 2.23 3.56
CA HIS A 371 11.42 3.37 4.01
C HIS A 371 10.93 3.91 5.36
N ASN A 372 11.83 4.60 6.04
CA ASN A 372 11.55 5.31 7.27
C ASN A 372 12.11 6.73 7.18
N ILE A 373 11.48 7.66 7.90
CA ILE A 373 11.88 9.06 7.95
C ILE A 373 12.23 9.41 9.40
N LYS A 374 13.39 10.03 9.60
CA LYS A 374 13.81 10.52 10.92
C LYS A 374 14.08 12.01 10.87
N ILE A 375 13.33 12.77 11.66
CA ILE A 375 13.54 14.22 11.82
C ILE A 375 14.78 14.43 12.68
N MET A 376 15.74 15.24 12.23
CA MET A 376 17.02 15.44 12.90
C MET A 376 17.12 16.82 13.58
N LYS A 377 16.80 17.88 12.84
CA LYS A 377 16.88 19.25 13.32
C LYS A 377 15.86 20.12 12.60
N ILE A 378 15.25 21.04 13.33
CA ILE A 378 14.36 22.09 12.82
C ILE A 378 14.96 23.44 13.25
N GLU A 379 15.03 24.39 12.33
CA GLU A 379 15.53 25.74 12.57
C GLU A 379 14.36 26.74 12.70
N ASP A 380 14.57 27.82 13.42
CA ASP A 380 13.56 28.84 13.71
C ASP A 380 12.97 29.53 12.46
N ASN A 381 13.63 29.40 11.32
CA ASN A 381 13.16 29.94 10.03
C ASN A 381 12.29 28.93 9.24
N GLY A 382 12.11 27.71 9.75
CA GLY A 382 11.36 26.64 9.12
C GLY A 382 12.20 25.61 8.39
N ASP A 383 13.51 25.82 8.22
CA ASP A 383 14.40 24.83 7.60
C ASP A 383 14.44 23.55 8.45
N ALA A 384 14.54 22.39 7.78
CA ALA A 384 14.66 21.11 8.46
C ALA A 384 15.71 20.21 7.82
N THR A 385 16.39 19.45 8.68
CA THR A 385 17.26 18.34 8.27
C THR A 385 16.62 17.04 8.73
N PHE A 386 16.54 16.06 7.83
CA PHE A 386 15.94 14.76 8.09
C PHE A 386 16.67 13.65 7.34
N LEU A 387 16.51 12.41 7.81
CA LEU A 387 17.01 11.22 7.14
C LEU A 387 15.85 10.49 6.48
N VAL A 388 16.09 9.95 5.29
CA VAL A 388 15.26 8.93 4.65
C VAL A 388 16.11 7.66 4.58
N SER A 389 15.67 6.59 5.24
CA SER A 389 16.41 5.33 5.30
C SER A 389 15.56 4.17 4.79
N GLY A 390 16.18 3.17 4.16
CA GLY A 390 15.50 2.02 3.59
C GLY A 390 15.49 2.08 2.06
N TYR A 391 14.49 1.44 1.45
CA TYR A 391 14.33 1.35 0.01
C TYR A 391 13.78 2.66 -0.57
N MET A 392 14.33 3.13 -1.69
CA MET A 392 13.90 4.36 -2.35
C MET A 392 12.90 4.05 -3.47
N ASN A 393 11.64 4.46 -3.32
CA ASN A 393 10.55 4.06 -4.22
C ASN A 393 10.59 4.74 -5.61
N ARG A 394 11.19 5.93 -5.72
CA ARG A 394 11.30 6.70 -6.97
C ARG A 394 12.40 7.76 -6.89
N GLY A 395 12.68 8.41 -8.00
CA GLY A 395 13.69 9.47 -8.11
C GLY A 395 15.10 8.93 -8.42
N GLU A 396 16.13 9.75 -8.20
CA GLU A 396 17.50 9.46 -8.63
C GLU A 396 18.10 8.18 -8.01
N HIS A 397 17.58 7.76 -6.85
CA HIS A 397 18.02 6.58 -6.12
C HIS A 397 17.04 5.41 -6.19
N GLU A 398 16.07 5.42 -7.11
CA GLU A 398 15.06 4.36 -7.25
C GLU A 398 15.68 2.95 -7.21
N GLY A 399 15.11 2.07 -6.38
CA GLY A 399 15.57 0.69 -6.23
C GLY A 399 16.83 0.50 -5.35
N GLN A 400 17.39 1.58 -4.80
CA GLN A 400 18.52 1.50 -3.87
C GLN A 400 18.04 1.40 -2.42
N VAL A 401 18.78 0.67 -1.58
CA VAL A 401 18.59 0.62 -0.13
C VAL A 401 19.73 1.36 0.55
N GLY A 402 19.41 2.38 1.35
CA GLY A 402 20.45 3.18 1.98
C GLY A 402 19.91 4.22 2.97
N VAL A 403 20.70 5.26 3.20
CA VAL A 403 20.35 6.41 4.04
C VAL A 403 20.68 7.69 3.29
N SER A 404 19.67 8.53 3.06
CA SER A 404 19.80 9.86 2.47
C SER A 404 19.66 10.92 3.54
N LEU A 405 20.62 11.85 3.59
CA LEU A 405 20.53 13.08 4.40
C LEU A 405 19.91 14.19 3.56
N CYS A 406 18.72 14.61 3.94
CA CYS A 406 17.93 15.60 3.23
C CYS A 406 17.89 16.92 3.99
N ARG A 407 17.88 18.05 3.27
CA ARG A 407 17.61 19.38 3.81
C ARG A 407 16.46 20.03 3.06
N TYR A 408 15.51 20.55 3.82
CA TYR A 408 14.45 21.44 3.37
C TYR A 408 14.76 22.87 3.84
N SER A 409 14.63 23.85 2.95
CA SER A 409 14.95 25.26 3.15
C SER A 409 13.94 26.17 2.48
#